data_AF-A0A1Q4R497-F1
#
_entry.id   AF-A0A1Q4R497-F1
#
_cell.length_a   1.000
_cell.length_b   1.000
_cell.length_c   1.000
_cell.angle_alpha   90.00
_cell.angle_beta   90.00
_cell.angle_gamma   90.00
#
_symmetry.space_group_name_H-M   'P 1'
#
loop_
_entity.id
_entity.type
_entity.pdbx_description
1 polymer ?
#
loop_
_entity_poly.entity_id
_entity_poly.type
_entity_poly.pdbx_seq_one_letter_code
_entity_poly.pdbx_strand_id
1 'polypeptide(L)'
;MTTENTSSSTSKTTKTTTTRSRSTAKKEEKEVTALSIKEPAKLGLPNNRPIEPSHLNITSTYRSIGADRPVTSGTMEISSTMTISGNRPIMASHLHVSETFIMGKRPIAPNETPDMADLIGYLD
;
A
#
# COMPACT_ATOMS: atom_id res chain seq x y z
N MET A 1 30.15 -13.99 1.96
CA MET A 1 31.35 -14.09 1.12
C MET A 1 30.97 -13.64 -0.27
N THR A 2 31.59 -12.56 -0.73
CA THR A 2 31.38 -11.87 -2.01
C THR A 2 31.94 -12.69 -3.17
N THR A 3 31.34 -12.58 -4.34
CA THR A 3 31.98 -12.97 -5.61
C THR A 3 32.01 -11.74 -6.53
N GLU A 4 33.18 -11.11 -6.58
CA GLU A 4 33.53 -10.07 -7.54
C GLU A 4 33.87 -10.74 -8.87
N ASN A 5 33.31 -10.21 -9.96
CA ASN A 5 33.61 -10.66 -11.32
C ASN A 5 34.65 -9.71 -11.93
N THR A 6 35.81 -10.25 -12.27
CA THR A 6 36.91 -9.58 -12.96
C THR A 6 37.02 -10.14 -14.38
N SER A 7 36.96 -9.28 -15.40
CA SER A 7 37.53 -9.53 -16.75
C SER A 7 37.42 -8.24 -17.57
N SER A 8 38.45 -7.41 -17.56
CA SER A 8 39.58 -7.41 -18.50
C SER A 8 39.26 -6.71 -19.83
N SER A 9 39.47 -5.39 -19.83
CA SER A 9 39.58 -4.53 -21.01
C SER A 9 40.88 -4.82 -21.78
N THR A 10 40.76 -5.09 -23.07
CA THR A 10 41.88 -5.08 -24.03
C THR A 10 41.72 -3.87 -24.95
N SER A 11 42.65 -2.92 -24.92
CA SER A 11 42.86 -2.00 -26.04
C SER A 11 44.32 -1.55 -26.09
N LYS A 12 44.93 -1.81 -27.25
CA LYS A 12 46.33 -1.65 -27.61
C LYS A 12 46.87 -0.22 -27.49
N THR A 13 48.16 -0.19 -27.16
CA THR A 13 49.17 0.87 -27.25
C THR A 13 49.17 1.63 -28.59
N THR A 14 49.23 2.97 -28.54
CA THR A 14 49.92 3.80 -29.54
C THR A 14 50.61 5.00 -28.86
N LYS A 15 51.82 5.29 -29.34
CA LYS A 15 52.91 6.12 -28.81
C LYS A 15 52.71 7.65 -28.84
N THR A 16 53.30 8.31 -27.83
CA THR A 16 53.95 9.65 -27.78
C THR A 16 53.42 10.80 -28.64
N THR A 17 53.02 11.89 -28.00
CA THR A 17 53.72 13.20 -28.14
C THR A 17 53.37 14.15 -26.99
N THR A 18 54.41 14.65 -26.33
CA THR A 18 54.40 15.73 -25.35
C THR A 18 54.03 17.07 -25.98
N THR A 19 52.93 17.69 -25.52
CA THR A 19 52.73 19.14 -25.66
C THR A 19 52.22 19.69 -24.34
N ARG A 20 53.08 20.49 -23.68
CA ARG A 20 52.77 21.25 -22.48
C ARG A 20 51.69 22.29 -22.81
N SER A 21 50.45 22.08 -22.38
CA SER A 21 49.45 23.14 -22.34
C SER A 21 49.33 23.68 -20.91
N ARG A 22 49.68 24.96 -20.84
CA ARG A 22 49.78 25.83 -19.67
C ARG A 22 48.45 25.87 -18.90
N SER A 23 48.54 25.64 -17.59
CA SER A 23 47.47 25.76 -16.61
C SER A 23 46.82 27.15 -16.64
N THR A 24 45.50 27.18 -16.74
CA THR A 24 44.68 28.24 -16.14
C THR A 24 43.60 27.55 -15.31
N ALA A 25 43.92 27.33 -14.03
CA ALA A 25 42.95 26.90 -13.03
C ALA A 25 41.87 27.99 -12.92
N LYS A 26 40.73 27.77 -13.58
CA LYS A 26 39.54 28.59 -13.40
C LYS A 26 38.92 28.19 -12.07
N LYS A 27 39.21 29.00 -11.05
CA LYS A 27 38.68 28.90 -9.69
C LYS A 27 37.15 28.94 -9.79
N GLU A 28 36.49 27.89 -9.30
CA GLU A 28 35.04 27.84 -9.13
C GLU A 28 34.65 28.88 -8.08
N GLU A 29 33.97 29.95 -8.51
CA GLU A 29 33.26 30.84 -7.60
C GLU A 29 31.92 30.17 -7.26
N LYS A 30 31.93 29.33 -6.22
CA LYS A 30 30.69 28.97 -5.53
C LYS A 30 30.24 30.18 -4.73
N GLU A 31 29.39 30.98 -5.36
CA GLU A 31 28.57 31.96 -4.67
C GLU A 31 27.71 31.20 -3.65
N VAL A 32 28.07 31.33 -2.37
CA VAL A 32 27.29 30.80 -1.25
C VAL A 32 26.05 31.68 -1.08
N THR A 33 25.04 31.42 -1.90
CA THR A 33 23.70 31.98 -1.74
C THR A 33 23.10 31.41 -0.44
N ALA A 34 22.93 32.29 0.55
CA ALA A 34 22.62 31.94 1.94
C ALA A 34 21.24 31.28 2.18
N LEU A 35 20.42 31.10 1.15
CA LEU A 35 19.24 30.23 1.18
C LEU A 35 19.08 29.51 -0.16
N SER A 36 19.80 28.39 -0.33
CA SER A 36 19.43 27.42 -1.36
C SER A 36 18.17 26.69 -0.88
N ILE A 37 17.00 27.19 -1.29
CA ILE A 37 15.74 26.46 -1.15
C ILE A 37 15.82 25.26 -2.09
N LYS A 38 15.87 24.07 -1.51
CA LYS A 38 15.72 22.81 -2.24
C LYS A 38 14.36 22.88 -2.94
N GLU A 39 14.36 23.06 -4.25
CA GLU A 39 13.14 23.12 -5.05
C GLU A 39 12.27 21.88 -4.73
N PRO A 40 10.96 22.06 -4.47
CA PRO A 40 10.09 20.94 -4.20
C PRO A 40 10.12 20.00 -5.40
N ALA A 41 10.35 18.71 -5.15
CA ALA A 41 10.42 17.70 -6.20
C ALA A 41 9.22 17.88 -7.14
N LYS A 42 9.50 18.13 -8.43
CA LYS A 42 8.45 18.38 -9.42
C LYS A 42 7.70 17.07 -9.65
N LEU A 43 6.54 16.91 -8.99
CA LEU A 43 5.74 15.69 -8.98
C LEU A 43 5.21 15.28 -10.37
N GLY A 44 5.40 16.09 -11.42
CA GLY A 44 4.92 15.81 -12.78
C GLY A 44 3.41 15.93 -12.95
N LEU A 45 2.67 16.21 -11.87
CA LEU A 45 1.24 16.48 -11.88
C LEU A 45 0.95 17.95 -12.25
N PRO A 46 -0.20 18.23 -12.89
CA PRO A 46 -0.64 19.60 -13.12
C PRO A 46 -0.65 20.38 -11.80
N ASN A 47 -0.05 21.56 -11.80
CA ASN A 47 0.09 22.45 -10.64
C ASN A 47 0.86 21.85 -9.44
N ASN A 48 1.72 20.84 -9.65
CA ASN A 48 2.57 20.26 -8.60
C ASN A 48 1.80 19.87 -7.32
N ARG A 49 0.53 19.45 -7.44
CA ARG A 49 -0.30 19.10 -6.30
C ARG A 49 0.33 17.93 -5.51
N PRO A 50 0.58 18.07 -4.21
CA PRO A 50 1.00 16.95 -3.36
C PRO A 50 -0.04 15.84 -3.40
N ILE A 51 0.41 14.60 -3.56
CA ILE A 51 -0.41 13.40 -3.49
C ILE A 51 0.25 12.39 -2.56
N GLU A 52 -0.58 11.64 -1.84
CA GLU A 52 -0.18 10.51 -1.01
C GLU A 52 -0.72 9.23 -1.66
N PRO A 53 0.00 8.10 -1.61
CA PRO A 53 -0.57 6.81 -2.01
C PRO A 53 -1.82 6.48 -1.17
N SER A 54 -2.80 5.81 -1.78
CA SER A 54 -3.99 5.35 -1.07
C SER A 54 -3.66 4.21 -0.09
N HIS A 55 -4.36 4.14 1.04
CA HIS A 55 -4.25 3.03 2.00
C HIS A 55 -5.06 1.77 1.60
N LEU A 56 -5.55 1.69 0.37
CA LEU A 56 -6.27 0.52 -0.13
C LEU A 56 -5.32 -0.67 -0.31
N ASN A 57 -5.67 -1.81 0.30
CA ASN A 57 -4.96 -3.07 0.09
C ASN A 57 -5.60 -3.86 -1.07
N ILE A 58 -4.81 -4.11 -2.11
CA ILE A 58 -5.24 -4.78 -3.34
C ILE A 58 -4.73 -6.22 -3.29
N THR A 59 -5.64 -7.19 -3.24
CA THR A 59 -5.28 -8.61 -3.11
C THR A 59 -5.08 -9.27 -4.48
N SER A 60 -5.88 -8.89 -5.47
CA SER A 60 -5.78 -9.41 -6.82
C SER A 60 -6.29 -8.39 -7.83
N THR A 61 -6.01 -8.63 -9.10
CA THR A 61 -6.52 -7.82 -10.22
C THR A 61 -6.99 -8.77 -11.30
N TYR A 62 -8.15 -8.50 -11.89
CA TYR A 62 -8.69 -9.31 -12.98
C TYR A 62 -9.01 -8.45 -14.18
N ARG A 63 -8.90 -9.03 -15.38
CA ARG A 63 -9.19 -8.33 -16.62
C ARG A 63 -10.68 -8.46 -16.95
N SER A 64 -11.35 -7.31 -17.01
CA SER A 64 -12.72 -7.20 -17.50
C SER A 64 -12.70 -6.62 -18.92
N ILE A 65 -13.82 -6.66 -19.63
CA ILE A 65 -13.94 -6.00 -20.93
C ILE A 65 -13.44 -4.54 -20.86
N GLY A 66 -12.33 -4.27 -21.54
CA GLY A 66 -11.74 -2.92 -21.71
C GLY A 66 -10.80 -2.42 -20.62
N ALA A 67 -10.67 -3.08 -19.47
CA ALA A 67 -9.74 -2.63 -18.41
C ALA A 67 -9.44 -3.70 -17.36
N ASP A 68 -8.31 -3.53 -16.68
CA ASP A 68 -7.98 -4.25 -15.45
C ASP A 68 -8.75 -3.63 -14.27
N ARG A 69 -9.41 -4.49 -13.48
CA ARG A 69 -10.19 -4.09 -12.31
C ARG A 69 -9.54 -4.66 -11.05
N PRO A 70 -9.16 -3.81 -10.07
CA PRO A 70 -8.57 -4.28 -8.83
C PRO A 70 -9.64 -4.90 -7.92
N VAL A 71 -9.24 -5.91 -7.14
CA VAL A 71 -10.02 -6.51 -6.06
C VAL A 71 -9.36 -6.12 -4.74
N THR A 72 -10.09 -5.35 -3.93
CA THR A 72 -9.63 -4.86 -2.64
C THR A 72 -9.96 -5.86 -1.53
N SER A 73 -9.14 -5.94 -0.50
CA SER A 73 -9.48 -6.69 0.71
C SER A 73 -10.66 -6.04 1.44
N GLY A 74 -11.73 -6.79 1.67
CA GLY A 74 -12.85 -6.38 2.51
C GLY A 74 -12.79 -7.02 3.90
N THR A 75 -13.59 -6.51 4.84
CA THR A 75 -13.72 -7.05 6.21
C THR A 75 -14.91 -7.99 6.38
N MET A 76 -15.75 -8.16 5.35
CA MET A 76 -16.97 -8.95 5.42
C MET A 76 -16.67 -10.45 5.30
N GLU A 77 -17.28 -11.24 6.18
CA GLU A 77 -17.22 -12.70 6.14
C GLU A 77 -18.38 -13.27 5.31
N ILE A 78 -18.06 -14.06 4.29
CA ILE A 78 -19.03 -14.65 3.37
C ILE A 78 -19.29 -16.10 3.79
N SER A 79 -20.54 -16.44 4.13
CA SER A 79 -20.90 -17.81 4.55
C SER A 79 -21.18 -18.72 3.35
N SER A 80 -21.84 -18.19 2.32
CA SER A 80 -22.19 -18.93 1.11
C SER A 80 -22.51 -17.98 -0.05
N THR A 81 -22.72 -18.53 -1.25
CA THR A 81 -23.12 -17.77 -2.43
C THR A 81 -24.37 -18.38 -3.05
N MET A 82 -25.34 -17.54 -3.41
CA MET A 82 -26.57 -17.94 -4.08
C MET A 82 -26.50 -17.61 -5.57
N THR A 83 -26.85 -18.57 -6.43
CA THR A 83 -26.77 -18.44 -7.89
C THR A 83 -28.11 -18.06 -8.53
N ILE A 84 -28.79 -17.05 -7.99
CA ILE A 84 -30.03 -16.51 -8.57
C ILE A 84 -29.71 -15.16 -9.23
N SER A 85 -29.75 -15.13 -10.56
CA SER A 85 -29.38 -13.97 -11.38
C SER A 85 -27.93 -13.52 -11.14
N GLY A 86 -27.00 -14.48 -11.23
CA GLY A 86 -25.56 -14.30 -10.94
C GLY A 86 -25.17 -14.80 -9.55
N ASN A 87 -23.90 -14.59 -9.18
CA ASN A 87 -23.37 -14.97 -7.86
C ASN A 87 -23.64 -13.86 -6.84
N ARG A 88 -24.61 -14.09 -5.93
CA ARG A 88 -24.96 -13.18 -4.84
C ARG A 88 -24.39 -13.70 -3.53
N PRO A 89 -23.43 -13.01 -2.89
CA PRO A 89 -22.84 -13.48 -1.65
C PRO A 89 -23.82 -13.31 -0.47
N ILE A 90 -23.86 -14.29 0.41
CA ILE A 90 -24.63 -14.29 1.66
C ILE A 90 -23.62 -14.06 2.80
N MET A 91 -23.79 -12.98 3.55
CA MET A 91 -22.90 -12.63 4.67
C MET A 91 -23.16 -13.54 5.87
N ALA A 92 -22.10 -13.85 6.63
CA ALA A 92 -22.25 -14.45 7.95
C ALA A 92 -22.87 -13.43 8.93
N SER A 93 -23.77 -13.90 9.79
CA SER A 93 -24.31 -13.10 10.90
C SER A 93 -23.57 -13.50 12.18
N HIS A 94 -22.93 -12.54 12.85
CA HIS A 94 -22.30 -12.74 14.15
C HIS A 94 -23.26 -12.52 15.33
N LEU A 95 -24.55 -12.30 15.07
CA LEU A 95 -25.58 -12.17 16.10
C LEU A 95 -25.83 -13.53 16.79
N HIS A 96 -25.59 -13.59 18.10
CA HIS A 96 -26.01 -14.73 18.92
C HIS A 96 -27.52 -14.69 19.17
N VAL A 97 -28.23 -15.69 18.65
CA VAL A 97 -29.69 -15.85 18.80
C VAL A 97 -29.95 -17.11 19.61
N SER A 98 -30.60 -16.98 20.77
CA SER A 98 -30.91 -18.11 21.66
C SER A 98 -32.14 -18.89 21.20
N GLU A 99 -33.17 -18.20 20.72
CA GLU A 99 -34.45 -18.80 20.35
C GLU A 99 -35.10 -18.10 19.15
N THR A 100 -35.80 -18.87 18.32
CA THR A 100 -36.58 -18.37 17.18
C THR A 100 -38.05 -18.82 17.24
N PHE A 101 -38.57 -19.09 18.44
CA PHE A 101 -39.86 -19.78 18.66
C PHE A 101 -41.11 -18.90 18.48
N ILE A 102 -40.98 -17.63 18.13
CA ILE A 102 -42.13 -16.77 17.81
C ILE A 102 -42.46 -16.90 16.32
N MET A 103 -43.74 -17.11 16.00
CA MET A 103 -44.25 -17.14 14.62
C MET A 103 -43.66 -15.99 13.80
N GLY A 104 -42.90 -16.34 12.76
CA GLY A 104 -42.22 -15.37 11.89
C GLY A 104 -40.72 -15.21 12.09
N LYS A 105 -40.02 -16.15 12.76
CA LYS A 105 -38.54 -16.18 12.85
C LYS A 105 -37.94 -14.84 13.33
N ARG A 106 -38.53 -14.24 14.36
CA ARG A 106 -38.00 -13.02 14.97
C ARG A 106 -36.84 -13.40 15.90
N PRO A 107 -35.62 -12.89 15.69
CA PRO A 107 -34.50 -13.19 16.56
C PRO A 107 -34.68 -12.52 17.93
N ILE A 108 -34.38 -13.25 18.99
CA ILE A 108 -34.40 -12.77 20.38
C ILE A 108 -32.96 -12.86 20.90
N ALA A 109 -32.51 -11.81 21.58
CA ALA A 109 -31.20 -11.82 22.24
C ALA A 109 -31.23 -12.76 23.47
N PRO A 110 -30.12 -13.43 23.79
CA PRO A 110 -30.02 -14.21 25.03
C PRO A 110 -30.21 -13.29 26.24
N ASN A 111 -30.96 -13.76 27.25
CA ASN A 111 -31.14 -13.04 28.51
C ASN A 111 -29.90 -13.12 29.43
N GLU A 112 -28.99 -14.04 29.15
CA GLU A 112 -27.77 -14.24 29.91
C GLU A 112 -26.70 -13.29 29.35
N THR A 113 -26.38 -12.24 30.11
CA THR A 113 -25.19 -11.44 29.83
C THR A 113 -24.01 -12.16 30.48
N PRO A 114 -22.91 -12.46 29.76
CA PRO A 114 -21.82 -13.28 30.28
C PRO A 114 -21.08 -12.67 31.48
N ASP A 115 -21.41 -11.44 31.86
CA ASP A 115 -20.65 -10.62 32.80
C ASP A 115 -21.47 -10.08 33.98
N MET A 116 -22.64 -10.66 34.26
CA MET A 116 -23.43 -10.24 35.43
C MET A 116 -22.70 -10.48 36.75
N ALA A 117 -21.82 -11.48 36.79
CA ALA A 117 -21.00 -11.84 37.95
C ALA A 117 -19.87 -10.83 38.23
N ASP A 118 -19.28 -10.22 37.19
CA ASP A 118 -18.27 -9.17 37.37
C ASP A 118 -18.95 -7.83 37.68
N LEU A 119 -20.13 -7.55 37.11
CA LEU A 119 -20.90 -6.33 37.40
C LEU A 119 -21.37 -6.24 38.87
N ILE A 120 -21.74 -7.36 39.50
CA ILE A 120 -22.13 -7.39 40.92
C ILE A 120 -20.95 -7.19 41.88
N GLY A 121 -19.70 -7.33 41.42
CA GLY A 121 -18.50 -7.04 42.19
C GLY A 121 -18.17 -5.55 42.33
N TYR A 122 -18.81 -4.68 41.54
CA TYR A 122 -18.65 -3.22 41.58
C TYR A 122 -19.74 -2.49 42.37
N LEU A 123 -20.68 -3.23 42.97
CA LEU A 123 -21.69 -2.69 43.89
C LEU A 123 -21.09 -2.68 45.31
N ASP A 124 -20.31 -1.65 45.62
CA ASP A 124 -19.94 -1.25 46.98
C ASP A 124 -20.85 -0.10 47.46
#